data_AF-A0A679JFS7-F1
#
_entry.id   AF-A0A679JFS7-F1
#
_cell.length_a   1.000
_cell.length_b   1.000
_cell.length_c   1.000
_cell.angle_alpha   90.00
_cell.angle_beta   90.00
_cell.angle_gamma   90.00
#
_symmetry.space_group_name_H-M   'P 1'
#
loop_
_entity.id
_entity.type
_entity.pdbx_description
1 polymer ?
#
loop_
_entity_poly.entity_id
_entity_poly.type
_entity_poly.pdbx_seq_one_letter_code
_entity_poly.pdbx_strand_id
1 'polypeptide(L)'
;MLRQWRSALMEGSPPPRAAGLPGAAPASPVASPSDQAAEIARLRRELDRTRMERDVLKKRSASLRRWPSDVRFHRAACGRPKPVRLMCRVLEVSPSGYYGWRSRPESARSASNRQLLADVQRIHAGHHRRYGSPRVHAALWAEGRTASRGRVERLMRRHGIRALSGRRYRPCTTDSRHDLPIAPNLLKQQFSAARPNTVWLAEPKGRVAISPTCPPASAGSTWPPSSISPLARSSAGPCASTCGPN
;
A
#
# COMPACT_ATOMS: atom_id res chain seq x y z
N MET A 1 -38.20 -40.86 7.58
CA MET A 1 -38.89 -40.15 8.68
C MET A 1 -39.55 -38.83 8.22
N LEU A 2 -40.15 -38.77 7.02
CA LEU A 2 -40.86 -37.56 6.52
C LEU A 2 -42.26 -37.86 5.93
N ARG A 3 -42.69 -39.14 5.92
CA ARG A 3 -44.01 -39.55 5.40
C ARG A 3 -45.11 -39.60 6.47
N GLN A 4 -44.75 -39.69 7.75
CA GLN A 4 -45.72 -39.81 8.86
C GLN A 4 -46.34 -38.46 9.28
N TRP A 5 -45.71 -37.33 8.96
CA TRP A 5 -46.22 -36.00 9.32
C TRP A 5 -47.42 -35.56 8.47
N ARG A 6 -47.50 -36.04 7.22
CA ARG A 6 -48.58 -35.70 6.28
C ARG A 6 -49.89 -36.43 6.59
N SER A 7 -49.82 -37.63 7.20
CA SER A 7 -51.00 -38.38 7.62
C SER A 7 -51.71 -37.71 8.81
N ALA A 8 -50.95 -37.15 9.74
CA ALA A 8 -51.48 -36.46 10.92
C ALA A 8 -52.25 -35.16 10.63
N LEU A 9 -52.09 -34.59 9.42
CA LEU A 9 -52.84 -33.40 8.98
C LEU A 9 -54.13 -33.74 8.22
N MET A 10 -54.28 -34.97 7.71
CA MET A 10 -55.42 -35.37 6.89
C MET A 10 -56.50 -36.15 7.67
N GLU A 11 -56.14 -36.77 8.81
CA GLU A 11 -57.10 -37.38 9.73
C GLU A 11 -57.41 -36.39 10.87
N GLY A 12 -58.36 -35.49 10.61
CA GLY A 12 -58.81 -34.49 11.58
C GLY A 12 -59.46 -35.14 12.81
N SER A 13 -58.76 -35.10 13.94
CA SER A 13 -59.40 -35.21 15.25
C SER A 13 -60.01 -33.84 15.60
N PRO A 14 -61.34 -33.74 15.84
CA PRO A 14 -61.94 -32.47 16.22
C PRO A 14 -61.36 -32.02 17.58
N PRO A 15 -60.99 -30.74 17.74
CA PRO A 15 -60.44 -30.26 19.00
C PRO A 15 -61.48 -30.43 20.12
N PRO A 16 -61.07 -30.81 21.34
CA PRO A 16 -61.98 -30.94 22.46
C PRO A 16 -62.68 -29.61 22.73
N ARG A 17 -64.00 -29.67 22.92
CA ARG A 17 -64.87 -28.51 23.17
C ARG A 17 -64.36 -27.70 24.37
N ALA A 18 -64.25 -26.39 24.15
CA ALA A 18 -63.67 -25.41 25.06
C ALA A 18 -64.25 -25.49 26.49
N ALA A 19 -63.40 -25.83 27.45
CA ALA A 19 -63.60 -25.44 28.84
C ALA A 19 -63.31 -23.92 28.95
N GLY A 20 -64.19 -23.21 29.66
CA GLY A 20 -64.35 -21.76 29.63
C GLY A 20 -63.05 -20.94 29.66
N LEU A 21 -63.05 -19.89 28.84
CA LEU A 21 -62.06 -18.81 28.88
C LEU A 21 -62.12 -18.12 30.26
N PRO A 22 -61.04 -18.09 31.06
CA PRO A 22 -60.94 -17.11 32.14
C PRO A 22 -60.94 -15.71 31.51
N GLY A 23 -61.70 -14.79 32.13
CA GLY A 23 -62.01 -13.46 31.61
C GLY A 23 -60.82 -12.76 30.98
N ALA A 24 -61.09 -12.13 29.83
CA ALA A 24 -60.16 -11.28 29.12
C ALA A 24 -59.46 -10.34 30.11
N ALA A 25 -58.15 -10.52 30.29
CA ALA A 25 -57.32 -9.52 30.94
C ALA A 25 -57.60 -8.17 30.26
N PRO A 26 -57.77 -7.07 31.02
CA PRO A 26 -58.05 -5.78 30.41
C PRO A 26 -56.93 -5.49 29.42
N ALA A 27 -57.29 -5.31 28.15
CA ALA A 27 -56.37 -4.84 27.13
C ALA A 27 -55.67 -3.62 27.72
N SER A 28 -54.33 -3.67 27.82
CA SER A 28 -53.54 -2.50 28.19
C SER A 28 -54.08 -1.33 27.38
N PRO A 29 -54.37 -0.18 28.01
CA PRO A 29 -55.02 0.92 27.31
C PRO A 29 -54.15 1.25 26.11
N VAL A 30 -54.66 0.93 24.92
CA VAL A 30 -53.98 1.27 23.68
C VAL A 30 -53.91 2.79 23.72
N ALA A 31 -52.69 3.31 23.88
CA ALA A 31 -52.44 4.73 24.04
C ALA A 31 -53.23 5.49 22.96
N SER A 32 -53.79 6.66 23.32
CA SER A 32 -54.62 7.46 22.42
C SER A 32 -53.91 7.60 21.06
N PRO A 33 -54.61 7.69 19.91
CA PRO A 33 -53.97 7.93 18.61
C PRO A 33 -52.99 9.12 18.64
N SER A 34 -53.24 10.11 19.51
CA SER A 34 -52.33 11.22 19.81
C SER A 34 -51.05 10.77 20.54
N ASP A 35 -51.16 9.90 21.54
CA ASP A 35 -50.03 9.35 22.28
C ASP A 35 -49.17 8.45 21.38
N GLN A 36 -49.81 7.66 20.50
CA GLN A 36 -49.12 6.87 19.48
C GLN A 36 -48.35 7.76 18.50
N ALA A 37 -48.94 8.87 18.05
CA ALA A 37 -48.28 9.84 17.18
C ALA A 37 -47.10 10.52 17.89
N ALA A 38 -47.24 10.85 19.18
CA ALA A 38 -46.17 11.42 20.00
C ALA A 38 -45.01 10.43 20.18
N GLU A 39 -45.31 9.16 20.42
CA GLU A 39 -44.30 8.10 20.55
C GLU A 39 -43.59 7.84 19.21
N ILE A 40 -44.31 7.80 18.08
CA ILE A 40 -43.70 7.70 16.74
C ILE A 40 -42.77 8.89 16.49
N ALA A 41 -43.17 10.11 16.87
CA ALA A 41 -42.32 11.28 16.74
C ALA A 41 -41.05 11.19 17.61
N ARG A 42 -41.17 10.69 18.85
CA ARG A 42 -40.03 10.43 19.75
C ARG A 42 -39.08 9.40 19.15
N LEU A 43 -39.59 8.24 18.75
CA LEU A 43 -38.78 7.15 18.18
C LEU A 43 -38.09 7.58 16.89
N ARG A 44 -38.76 8.38 16.04
CA ARG A 44 -38.14 8.97 14.85
C ARG A 44 -36.96 9.89 15.21
N ARG A 45 -37.10 10.74 16.24
CA ARG A 45 -36.00 11.59 16.73
C ARG A 45 -34.83 10.76 17.27
N GLU A 46 -35.12 9.69 18.02
CA GLU A 46 -34.11 8.76 18.53
C GLU A 46 -33.38 8.02 17.40
N LEU A 47 -34.12 7.57 16.37
CA LEU A 47 -33.55 6.96 15.17
C LEU A 47 -32.65 7.93 14.42
N ASP A 48 -33.08 9.18 14.24
CA ASP A 48 -32.27 10.20 13.57
C ASP A 48 -30.99 10.50 14.34
N ARG A 49 -31.06 10.63 15.67
CA ARG A 49 -29.89 10.79 16.53
C ARG A 49 -28.92 9.61 16.41
N THR A 50 -29.44 8.39 16.51
CA THR A 50 -28.64 7.16 16.45
C THR A 50 -28.01 6.97 15.08
N ARG A 51 -28.75 7.30 14.00
CA ARG A 51 -28.24 7.32 12.62
C ARG A 51 -27.11 8.35 12.48
N MET A 52 -27.26 9.55 13.03
CA MET A 52 -26.20 10.57 12.98
C MET A 52 -24.93 10.12 13.70
N GLU A 53 -25.05 9.57 14.91
CA GLU A 53 -23.92 9.03 15.70
C GLU A 53 -23.23 7.89 14.96
N ARG A 54 -24.01 6.91 14.46
CA ARG A 54 -23.50 5.81 13.64
C ARG A 54 -22.83 6.33 12.38
N ASP A 55 -23.35 7.33 11.67
CA ASP A 55 -22.73 7.83 10.44
C ASP A 55 -21.40 8.56 10.68
N VAL A 56 -21.18 9.07 11.90
CA VAL A 56 -19.85 9.54 12.32
C VAL A 56 -18.96 8.33 12.63
N LEU A 57 -19.50 7.30 13.30
CA LEU A 57 -18.78 6.11 13.77
C LEU A 57 -18.53 5.02 12.71
N LYS A 58 -19.36 4.85 11.68
CA LYS A 58 -19.16 3.93 10.53
C LYS A 58 -17.90 4.27 9.75
N LYS A 59 -17.45 5.50 9.97
CA LYS A 59 -16.27 6.16 9.47
C LYS A 59 -15.06 5.98 10.42
N ARG A 60 -15.21 5.22 11.53
CA ARG A 60 -14.13 4.77 12.44
C ARG A 60 -13.18 3.86 11.68
N SER A 61 -12.03 4.39 11.30
CA SER A 61 -10.82 3.60 11.45
C SER A 61 -10.44 3.62 12.94
N ALA A 62 -9.88 2.53 13.47
CA ALA A 62 -9.50 2.35 14.88
C ALA A 62 -8.51 3.40 15.45
N SER A 63 -8.15 4.42 14.66
CA SER A 63 -7.09 5.39 14.91
C SER A 63 -7.55 6.75 15.45
N LEU A 64 -8.85 7.01 15.67
CA LEU A 64 -9.36 8.35 15.98
C LEU A 64 -8.74 9.00 17.23
N ARG A 65 -8.53 8.23 18.32
CA ARG A 65 -7.82 8.74 19.52
C ARG A 65 -6.35 9.03 19.29
N ARG A 66 -5.72 8.33 18.34
CA ARG A 66 -4.33 8.53 17.95
C ARG A 66 -4.15 9.79 17.09
N TRP A 67 -5.24 10.38 16.60
CA TRP A 67 -5.17 11.53 15.72
C TRP A 67 -4.94 12.82 16.52
N PRO A 68 -4.06 13.71 16.04
CA PRO A 68 -3.94 15.05 16.57
C PRO A 68 -5.30 15.75 16.62
N SER A 69 -5.50 16.60 17.61
CA SER A 69 -6.75 17.33 17.81
C SER A 69 -7.17 18.14 16.57
N ASP A 70 -6.21 18.72 15.84
CA ASP A 70 -6.47 19.46 14.60
C ASP A 70 -7.14 18.62 13.52
N VAL A 71 -6.75 17.35 13.37
CA VAL A 71 -7.34 16.44 12.38
C VAL A 71 -8.77 16.05 12.80
N ARG A 72 -8.99 15.90 14.12
CA ARG A 72 -10.33 15.66 14.68
C ARG A 72 -11.24 16.87 14.48
N PHE A 73 -10.74 18.08 14.72
CA PHE A 73 -11.49 19.32 14.49
C PHE A 73 -11.80 19.52 13.00
N HIS A 74 -10.83 19.29 12.10
CA HIS A 74 -11.06 19.38 10.66
C HIS A 74 -12.12 18.38 10.19
N ARG A 75 -12.10 17.16 10.73
CA ARG A 75 -13.12 16.16 10.44
C ARG A 75 -14.50 16.52 10.99
N ALA A 76 -14.56 17.25 12.11
CA ALA A 76 -15.79 17.83 12.61
C ALA A 76 -16.33 18.94 11.68
N ALA A 77 -15.46 19.64 10.97
CA ALA A 77 -15.85 20.72 10.05
C ALA A 77 -16.28 20.21 8.66
N CYS A 78 -15.59 19.22 8.08
CA CYS A 78 -15.80 18.77 6.69
C CYS A 78 -16.94 17.73 6.48
N GLY A 79 -17.85 17.60 7.44
CA GLY A 79 -18.94 16.62 7.41
C GLY A 79 -20.24 17.15 6.78
N ARG A 80 -21.22 16.25 6.58
CA ARG A 80 -22.63 16.63 6.40
C ARG A 80 -23.06 17.53 7.56
N PRO A 81 -24.03 18.46 7.37
CA PRO A 81 -24.54 19.31 8.44
C PRO A 81 -25.03 18.44 9.59
N LYS A 82 -24.28 18.45 10.69
CA LYS A 82 -24.55 17.72 11.92
C LYS A 82 -24.34 18.69 13.08
N PRO A 83 -25.05 18.51 14.21
CA PRO A 83 -24.82 19.35 15.37
C PRO A 83 -23.37 19.23 15.84
N VAL A 84 -22.67 20.36 15.97
CA VAL A 84 -21.25 20.40 16.39
C VAL A 84 -21.05 19.68 17.72
N ARG A 85 -21.98 19.84 18.68
CA ARG A 85 -21.94 19.15 19.97
C ARG A 85 -21.96 17.63 19.85
N LEU A 86 -22.75 17.09 18.92
CA LEU A 86 -22.81 15.65 18.65
C LEU A 86 -21.48 15.17 18.04
N MET A 87 -20.92 15.91 17.09
CA MET A 87 -19.64 15.58 16.48
C MET A 87 -18.49 15.61 17.50
N CYS A 88 -18.44 16.65 18.34
CA CYS A 88 -17.44 16.78 19.40
C CYS A 88 -17.52 15.64 20.42
N ARG A 89 -18.73 15.21 20.79
CA ARG A 89 -18.95 14.06 21.68
C ARG A 89 -18.43 12.76 21.06
N VAL A 90 -18.72 12.52 19.78
CA VAL A 90 -18.27 11.30 19.08
C VAL A 90 -16.76 11.29 18.82
N LEU A 91 -16.14 12.46 18.61
CA LEU A 91 -14.71 12.62 18.36
C LEU A 91 -13.88 12.82 19.63
N GLU A 92 -14.52 12.85 20.80
CA GLU A 92 -13.91 13.07 22.12
C GLU A 92 -13.06 14.35 22.15
N VAL A 93 -13.63 15.46 21.67
CA VAL A 93 -13.02 16.79 21.69
C VAL A 93 -13.95 17.80 22.35
N SER A 94 -13.39 18.85 22.95
CA SER A 94 -14.20 19.90 23.57
C SER A 94 -14.86 20.81 22.51
N PRO A 95 -16.13 21.20 22.67
CA PRO A 95 -16.78 22.18 21.79
C PRO A 95 -16.10 23.55 21.81
N SER A 96 -15.63 24.01 22.98
CA SER A 96 -14.87 25.25 23.12
C SER A 96 -13.56 25.20 22.33
N GLY A 97 -12.85 24.07 22.38
CA GLY A 97 -11.64 23.82 21.59
C GLY A 97 -11.91 23.83 20.08
N TYR A 98 -13.05 23.27 19.63
CA TYR A 98 -13.45 23.30 18.22
C TYR A 98 -13.70 24.73 17.72
N TYR A 99 -14.47 25.54 18.45
CA TYR A 99 -14.73 26.93 18.04
C TYR A 99 -13.47 27.78 18.09
N GLY A 100 -12.63 27.61 19.11
CA GLY A 100 -11.32 28.26 19.18
C GLY A 100 -10.39 27.82 18.04
N TRP A 101 -10.39 26.55 17.66
CA TRP A 101 -9.63 26.08 16.49
C TRP A 101 -10.17 26.66 15.18
N ARG A 102 -11.50 26.76 15.02
CA ARG A 102 -12.14 27.28 13.82
C ARG A 102 -11.87 28.76 13.60
N SER A 103 -11.79 29.55 14.68
CA SER A 103 -11.50 30.98 14.62
C SER A 103 -10.01 31.32 14.63
N ARG A 104 -9.12 30.34 14.87
CA ARG A 104 -7.68 30.60 14.93
C ARG A 104 -7.18 31.12 13.59
N PRO A 105 -6.54 32.31 13.56
CA PRO A 105 -5.87 32.77 12.37
C PRO A 105 -4.73 31.83 12.03
N GLU A 106 -4.36 31.81 10.76
CA GLU A 106 -3.24 30.98 10.33
C GLU A 106 -1.94 31.43 11.00
N SER A 107 -1.18 30.48 11.55
CA SER A 107 0.14 30.77 12.10
C SER A 107 1.10 31.34 11.04
N ALA A 108 1.98 32.27 11.43
CA ALA A 108 3.00 32.83 10.56
C ALA A 108 3.87 31.75 9.87
N ARG A 109 4.14 30.64 10.58
CA ARG A 109 4.86 29.48 10.02
C ARG A 109 4.09 28.80 8.89
N SER A 110 2.77 28.66 9.03
CA SER A 110 1.92 28.08 7.99
C SER A 110 1.81 29.01 6.79
N ALA A 111 1.66 30.32 7.01
CA ALA A 111 1.68 31.30 5.93
C ALA A 111 3.01 31.27 5.14
N SER A 112 4.15 31.25 5.84
CA SER A 112 5.47 31.11 5.23
C SER A 112 5.64 29.78 4.48
N ASN A 113 5.09 28.68 5.02
CA ASN A 113 5.11 27.38 4.32
C ASN A 113 4.26 27.40 3.05
N ARG A 114 3.12 28.10 3.04
CA ARG A 114 2.28 28.25 1.85
C ARG A 114 3.01 29.02 0.76
N GLN A 115 3.67 30.12 1.12
CA GLN A 115 4.49 30.91 0.18
C GLN A 115 5.62 30.06 -0.40
N LEU A 116 6.39 29.38 0.45
CA LEU A 116 7.48 28.49 0.02
C LEU A 116 6.96 27.35 -0.88
N LEU A 117 5.77 26.82 -0.60
CA LEU A 117 5.16 25.80 -1.42
C LEU A 117 4.79 26.30 -2.81
N ALA A 118 4.28 27.52 -2.92
CA ALA A 118 3.98 28.13 -4.23
C ALA A 118 5.26 28.25 -5.08
N ASP A 119 6.38 28.68 -4.48
CA ASP A 119 7.67 28.74 -5.16
C ASP A 119 8.17 27.35 -5.59
N VAL A 120 8.08 26.36 -4.70
CA VAL A 120 8.42 24.96 -5.00
C VAL A 120 7.61 24.44 -6.18
N GLN A 121 6.30 24.72 -6.22
CA GLN A 121 5.42 24.29 -7.31
C GLN A 121 5.78 24.98 -8.63
N ARG A 122 6.06 26.29 -8.59
CA ARG A 122 6.51 27.06 -9.77
C ARG A 122 7.78 26.48 -10.37
N ILE A 123 8.82 26.29 -9.55
CA ILE A 123 10.10 25.72 -10.00
C ILE A 123 9.91 24.29 -10.52
N HIS A 124 9.15 23.46 -9.80
CA HIS A 124 8.92 22.08 -10.20
C HIS A 124 8.16 21.98 -11.53
N ALA A 125 7.16 22.84 -11.75
CA ALA A 125 6.44 22.93 -13.01
C ALA A 125 7.33 23.44 -14.15
N GLY A 126 8.13 24.48 -13.91
CA GLY A 126 9.07 25.05 -14.89
C GLY A 126 10.12 24.06 -15.39
N HIS A 127 10.51 23.09 -14.56
CA HIS A 127 11.44 22.02 -14.93
C HIS A 127 10.76 20.70 -15.33
N HIS A 128 9.53 20.77 -15.86
CA HIS A 128 8.75 19.61 -16.33
C HIS A 128 8.67 18.48 -15.30
N ARG A 129 8.58 18.82 -14.01
CA ARG A 129 8.50 17.88 -12.89
C ARG A 129 9.72 16.96 -12.73
N ARG A 130 10.82 17.21 -13.43
CA ARG A 130 12.05 16.40 -13.35
C ARG A 130 12.83 16.66 -12.06
N TYR A 131 12.65 17.83 -11.46
CA TYR A 131 13.41 18.24 -10.28
C TYR A 131 12.81 17.64 -9.01
N GLY A 132 13.65 16.94 -8.24
CA GLY A 132 13.35 16.49 -6.88
C GLY A 132 13.81 17.50 -5.82
N SER A 133 13.57 17.16 -4.55
CA SER A 133 13.90 18.02 -3.39
C SER A 133 15.31 18.64 -3.43
N PRO A 134 16.39 17.90 -3.73
CA PRO A 134 17.73 18.50 -3.79
C PRO A 134 17.88 19.58 -4.88
N ARG A 135 17.30 19.34 -6.07
CA ARG A 135 17.39 20.28 -7.21
C ARG A 135 16.47 21.48 -7.04
N VAL A 136 15.27 21.26 -6.50
CA VAL A 136 14.36 22.36 -6.16
C VAL A 136 14.96 23.25 -5.09
N HIS A 137 15.60 22.68 -4.06
CA HIS A 137 16.31 23.46 -3.04
C HIS A 137 17.45 24.30 -3.65
N ALA A 138 18.26 23.72 -4.54
CA ALA A 138 19.31 24.47 -5.23
C ALA A 138 18.76 25.61 -6.09
N ALA A 139 17.65 25.39 -6.80
CA ALA A 139 16.97 26.43 -7.57
C ALA A 139 16.39 27.54 -6.68
N LEU A 140 15.76 27.20 -5.55
CA LEU A 140 15.31 28.17 -4.55
C LEU A 140 16.47 29.01 -4.00
N TRP A 141 17.60 28.37 -3.73
CA TRP A 141 18.80 29.06 -3.27
C TRP A 141 19.32 30.04 -4.33
N ALA A 142 19.32 29.65 -5.61
CA ALA A 142 19.72 30.51 -6.71
C ALA A 142 18.77 31.72 -6.90
N GLU A 143 17.49 31.58 -6.56
CA GLU A 143 16.51 32.67 -6.54
C GLU A 143 16.56 33.52 -5.24
N GLY A 144 17.53 33.28 -4.34
CA GLY A 144 17.70 34.03 -3.10
C GLY A 144 16.73 33.64 -1.96
N ARG A 145 16.03 32.51 -2.08
CA ARG A 145 15.14 32.00 -1.03
C ARG A 145 15.90 31.13 -0.02
N THR A 146 16.05 31.64 1.20
CA THR A 146 16.68 30.88 2.30
C THR A 146 15.68 29.91 2.94
N ALA A 147 15.68 28.65 2.50
CA ALA A 147 14.91 27.57 3.11
C ALA A 147 15.79 26.35 3.33
N SER A 148 15.63 25.67 4.48
CA SER A 148 16.41 24.46 4.73
C SER A 148 15.98 23.30 3.83
N ARG A 149 16.94 22.49 3.39
CA ARG A 149 16.70 21.28 2.57
C ARG A 149 15.62 20.37 3.16
N GLY A 150 15.66 20.11 4.47
CA GLY A 150 14.66 19.28 5.15
C GLY A 150 13.27 19.91 5.20
N ARG A 151 13.16 21.25 5.18
CA ARG A 151 11.86 21.95 5.08
C ARG A 151 11.25 21.76 3.69
N VAL A 152 12.04 21.95 2.63
CA VAL A 152 11.61 21.74 1.24
C VAL A 152 11.18 20.28 1.03
N GLU A 153 11.98 19.33 1.49
CA GLU A 153 11.67 17.91 1.38
C GLU A 153 10.34 17.55 2.07
N ARG A 154 10.13 18.03 3.30
CA ARG A 154 8.91 17.78 4.06
C ARG A 154 7.68 18.36 3.35
N LEU A 155 7.79 19.56 2.78
CA LEU A 155 6.70 20.17 2.00
C LEU A 155 6.40 19.38 0.73
N MET A 156 7.42 19.04 -0.06
CA MET A 156 7.23 18.23 -1.27
C MET A 156 6.57 16.89 -0.95
N ARG A 157 7.01 16.22 0.13
CA ARG A 157 6.45 14.93 0.57
C ARG A 157 4.99 15.05 0.99
N ARG A 158 4.62 16.07 1.78
CA ARG A 158 3.23 16.30 2.21
C ARG A 158 2.28 16.56 1.05
N HIS A 159 2.77 17.20 -0.01
CA HIS A 159 1.95 17.58 -1.18
C HIS A 159 2.13 16.62 -2.37
N GLY A 160 2.80 15.48 -2.18
CA GLY A 160 2.95 14.47 -3.23
C GLY A 160 3.81 14.89 -4.41
N ILE A 161 4.60 15.97 -4.27
CA ILE A 161 5.48 16.48 -5.34
C ILE A 161 6.69 15.56 -5.42
N ARG A 162 6.82 14.85 -6.54
CA ARG A 162 7.88 13.86 -6.78
C ARG A 162 8.56 14.15 -8.10
N ALA A 163 9.87 13.90 -8.14
CA ALA A 163 10.62 13.96 -9.38
C ALA A 163 10.14 12.85 -10.33
N LEU A 164 9.83 13.23 -11.56
CA LEU A 164 9.68 12.28 -12.65
C LEU A 164 11.08 11.86 -13.11
N SER A 165 11.43 10.61 -12.85
CA SER A 165 12.59 9.99 -13.49
C SER A 165 12.19 9.60 -14.91
N GLY A 166 13.01 9.98 -15.90
CA GLY A 166 12.90 9.41 -17.23
C GLY A 166 13.09 7.90 -17.18
N ARG A 167 12.54 7.18 -18.18
CA ARG A 167 12.82 5.77 -18.37
C ARG A 167 14.32 5.60 -18.56
N ARG A 168 14.94 4.67 -17.82
CA ARG A 168 16.37 4.37 -17.98
C ARG A 168 16.60 3.96 -19.44
N TYR A 169 17.41 4.72 -20.15
CA TYR A 169 17.84 4.34 -21.50
C TYR A 169 18.63 3.04 -21.38
N ARG A 170 18.13 1.98 -22.03
CA ARG A 170 18.89 0.75 -22.25
C ARG A 170 19.38 0.81 -23.70
N PRO A 171 20.69 1.02 -23.93
CA PRO A 171 21.22 0.89 -25.27
C PRO A 171 20.94 -0.53 -25.77
N CYS A 172 20.28 -0.65 -26.91
CA CYS A 172 20.19 -1.90 -27.63
C CYS A 172 21.51 -2.05 -28.40
N THR A 173 22.48 -2.74 -27.82
CA THR A 173 23.82 -2.92 -28.43
C THR A 173 23.79 -3.81 -29.67
N THR A 174 22.74 -4.60 -29.83
CA THR A 174 22.62 -5.55 -30.94
C THR A 174 21.18 -5.50 -31.43
N ASP A 175 21.00 -4.97 -32.64
CA ASP A 175 19.76 -5.19 -33.38
C ASP A 175 19.83 -6.58 -34.01
N SER A 176 19.11 -7.54 -33.43
CA SER A 176 19.05 -8.91 -33.96
C SER A 176 18.17 -9.03 -35.22
N ARG A 177 17.52 -7.94 -35.64
CA ARG A 177 16.69 -7.87 -36.86
C ARG A 177 17.30 -6.88 -37.86
N HIS A 178 18.56 -7.12 -38.22
CA HIS A 178 19.23 -6.36 -39.26
C HIS A 178 19.20 -7.09 -40.60
N ASP A 179 19.18 -6.33 -41.69
CA ASP A 179 19.31 -6.85 -43.06
C ASP A 179 20.78 -7.01 -43.49
N LEU A 180 21.74 -6.74 -42.58
CA LEU A 180 23.16 -6.95 -42.84
C LEU A 180 23.47 -8.46 -43.02
N PRO A 181 24.44 -8.81 -43.88
CA PRO A 181 24.82 -10.19 -44.08
C PRO A 181 25.32 -10.80 -42.76
N ILE A 182 24.58 -11.80 -42.28
CA ILE A 182 24.99 -12.60 -41.13
C ILE A 182 26.16 -13.47 -41.59
N ALA A 183 27.31 -13.35 -40.92
CA ALA A 183 28.46 -14.18 -41.21
C ALA A 183 28.05 -15.67 -41.11
N PRO A 184 28.39 -16.51 -42.10
CA PRO A 184 27.97 -17.90 -42.11
C PRO A 184 28.52 -18.63 -40.88
N ASN A 185 27.67 -19.38 -40.19
CA ASN A 185 28.09 -20.21 -39.06
C ASN A 185 28.94 -21.39 -39.58
N LEU A 186 30.26 -21.20 -39.62
CA LEU A 186 31.21 -22.20 -40.09
C LEU A 186 31.19 -23.48 -39.25
N LEU A 187 30.82 -23.38 -37.97
CA LEU A 187 30.74 -24.52 -37.06
C LEU A 187 29.47 -25.34 -37.23
N LYS A 188 28.41 -24.80 -37.84
CA LYS A 188 27.11 -25.48 -37.99
C LYS A 188 26.63 -26.15 -36.69
N GLN A 189 26.86 -25.50 -35.54
CA GLN A 189 26.56 -26.02 -34.18
C GLN A 189 27.33 -27.29 -33.78
N GLN A 190 28.42 -27.63 -34.46
CA GLN A 190 29.35 -28.67 -34.04
C GLN A 190 30.36 -28.09 -33.04
N PHE A 191 30.12 -28.37 -31.75
CA PHE A 191 30.97 -27.89 -30.65
C PHE A 191 32.04 -28.90 -30.24
N SER A 192 32.12 -30.05 -30.92
CA SER A 192 33.14 -31.07 -30.72
C SER A 192 34.31 -30.84 -31.67
N ALA A 193 35.54 -30.83 -31.15
CA ALA A 193 36.77 -30.69 -31.92
C ALA A 193 37.73 -31.85 -31.63
N ALA A 194 38.33 -32.41 -32.67
CA ALA A 194 39.26 -33.54 -32.54
C ALA A 194 40.58 -33.17 -31.87
N ARG A 195 40.97 -31.89 -31.87
CA ARG A 195 42.22 -31.38 -31.28
C ARG A 195 41.98 -30.05 -30.57
N PRO A 196 42.71 -29.76 -29.48
CA PRO A 196 42.65 -28.45 -28.82
C PRO A 196 43.07 -27.32 -29.78
N ASN A 197 42.65 -26.09 -29.49
CA ASN A 197 42.99 -24.87 -30.27
C ASN A 197 42.50 -24.83 -31.72
N THR A 198 41.54 -25.67 -32.09
CA THR A 198 41.00 -25.73 -33.46
C THR A 198 39.75 -24.86 -33.64
N VAL A 199 39.01 -24.60 -32.56
CA VAL A 199 37.80 -23.78 -32.55
C VAL A 199 37.87 -22.83 -31.35
N TRP A 200 37.61 -21.54 -31.59
CA TRP A 200 37.65 -20.49 -30.58
C TRP A 200 36.29 -19.78 -30.53
N LEU A 201 35.71 -19.66 -29.34
CA LEU A 201 34.51 -18.85 -29.10
C LEU A 201 34.93 -17.55 -28.40
N ALA A 202 34.69 -16.42 -29.06
CA ALA A 202 34.87 -15.11 -28.46
C ALA A 202 33.50 -14.59 -27.99
N GLU A 203 33.27 -14.65 -26.67
CA GLU A 203 32.14 -13.96 -26.06
C GLU A 203 32.46 -12.46 -25.96
N PRO A 204 31.59 -11.56 -26.46
CA PRO A 204 31.82 -10.11 -26.41
C PRO A 204 31.83 -9.54 -24.98
N LYS A 205 31.54 -10.38 -23.97
CA LYS A 205 31.70 -10.08 -22.55
C LYS A 205 32.74 -10.98 -21.87
N GLY A 206 33.95 -11.03 -22.44
CA GLY A 206 35.18 -11.27 -21.69
C GLY A 206 35.28 -12.60 -20.92
N ARG A 207 34.69 -13.67 -21.43
CA ARG A 207 34.89 -15.02 -20.87
C ARG A 207 35.16 -16.01 -21.99
N VAL A 208 36.43 -16.35 -22.22
CA VAL A 208 36.83 -17.41 -23.14
C VAL A 208 36.81 -18.73 -22.37
N ALA A 209 35.90 -19.64 -22.72
CA ALA A 209 35.88 -20.98 -22.18
C ALA A 209 36.38 -21.96 -23.24
N ILE A 210 37.47 -22.67 -22.94
CA ILE A 210 37.96 -23.81 -23.72
C ILE A 210 37.48 -25.05 -22.94
N SER A 211 36.50 -25.79 -23.46
CA SER A 211 36.13 -27.09 -22.90
C SER A 211 36.69 -28.19 -23.80
N PRO A 212 37.63 -29.03 -23.34
CA PRO A 212 37.93 -30.28 -24.02
C PRO A 212 36.93 -31.33 -23.55
N THR A 213 36.04 -31.78 -24.43
CA THR A 213 35.42 -33.09 -24.23
C THR A 213 36.50 -34.11 -24.59
N CYS A 214 37.18 -34.68 -23.58
CA CYS A 214 38.02 -35.86 -23.79
C CYS A 214 37.15 -36.99 -24.37
N PRO A 215 37.61 -37.73 -25.40
CA PRO A 215 36.99 -39.01 -25.71
C PRO A 215 37.27 -39.99 -24.54
N PRO A 216 36.39 -40.98 -24.30
CA PRO A 216 36.59 -41.97 -23.24
C PRO A 216 37.90 -42.74 -23.50
N ALA A 217 38.77 -42.78 -22.50
CA ALA A 217 40.06 -43.43 -22.54
C ALA A 217 39.93 -44.92 -22.90
N SER A 218 40.58 -45.36 -23.97
CA SER A 218 40.95 -46.76 -24.14
C SER A 218 42.02 -47.11 -23.11
N ALA A 219 41.78 -48.20 -22.38
CA ALA A 219 42.59 -48.69 -21.27
C ALA A 219 44.09 -48.81 -21.59
N GLY A 220 44.92 -48.38 -20.64
CA GLY A 220 46.33 -48.75 -20.58
C GLY A 220 47.30 -47.59 -20.81
N SER A 221 47.50 -46.73 -19.82
CA SER A 221 48.74 -45.94 -19.65
C SER A 221 48.78 -45.34 -18.24
N THR A 222 49.58 -45.96 -17.38
CA THR A 222 49.91 -45.48 -16.03
C THR A 222 50.85 -44.27 -16.16
N TRP A 223 50.47 -43.11 -15.63
CA TRP A 223 51.39 -41.97 -15.46
C TRP A 223 51.77 -41.83 -13.98
N PRO A 224 53.06 -41.63 -13.64
CA PRO A 224 53.51 -41.47 -12.26
C PRO A 224 53.23 -40.04 -11.75
N PRO A 225 52.99 -39.84 -10.44
CA PRO A 225 52.73 -38.53 -9.87
C PRO A 225 54.03 -37.76 -9.69
N SER A 226 54.25 -36.72 -10.51
CA SER A 226 55.35 -35.76 -10.30
C SER A 226 54.79 -34.39 -9.95
N SER A 227 54.99 -34.00 -8.69
CA SER A 227 55.23 -32.64 -8.20
C SER A 227 54.30 -31.51 -8.66
N ILE A 228 53.30 -31.19 -7.83
CA ILE A 228 52.82 -29.82 -7.67
C ILE A 228 52.96 -29.47 -6.18
N SER A 229 53.99 -28.69 -5.85
CA SER A 229 54.13 -28.06 -4.54
C SER A 229 53.03 -27.01 -4.34
N PRO A 230 52.34 -26.96 -3.18
CA PRO A 230 51.39 -25.91 -2.86
C PRO A 230 52.11 -24.77 -2.14
N LEU A 231 52.17 -23.59 -2.76
CA LEU A 231 52.51 -22.37 -2.02
C LEU A 231 51.25 -21.83 -1.31
N ALA A 232 51.40 -21.73 0.01
CA ALA A 232 50.55 -21.16 1.04
C ALA A 232 49.78 -19.90 0.58
N ARG A 233 48.48 -19.75 0.87
CA ARG A 233 47.83 -19.43 2.15
C ARG A 233 48.26 -18.06 2.74
N SER A 234 47.41 -17.05 2.55
CA SER A 234 47.17 -15.96 3.50
C SER A 234 45.67 -15.62 3.41
N SER A 235 44.85 -16.18 4.31
CA SER A 235 44.45 -15.58 5.58
C SER A 235 43.59 -14.32 5.41
N ALA A 236 42.28 -14.53 5.27
CA ALA A 236 41.28 -13.57 5.71
C ALA A 236 40.37 -14.32 6.70
N GLY A 237 40.36 -13.85 7.94
CA GLY A 237 39.61 -14.43 9.05
C GLY A 237 38.09 -14.30 8.91
N PRO A 238 37.33 -15.04 9.74
CA PRO A 238 35.89 -15.17 9.63
C PRO A 238 35.17 -14.06 10.40
N CYS A 239 34.16 -13.44 9.78
CA CYS A 239 33.13 -12.69 10.51
C CYS A 239 31.76 -13.27 10.18
N ALA A 240 31.09 -13.64 11.27
CA ALA A 240 29.84 -14.35 11.38
C ALA A 240 28.71 -13.86 10.48
N SER A 241 28.01 -14.80 9.86
CA SER A 241 26.59 -14.65 9.52
C SER A 241 25.84 -15.87 10.03
N THR A 242 25.19 -15.68 11.17
CA THR A 242 24.22 -16.59 11.76
C THR A 242 22.95 -16.53 10.91
N CYS A 243 22.65 -17.60 10.18
CA CYS A 243 21.31 -17.89 9.66
C CYS A 243 21.15 -19.41 9.61
N GLY A 244 20.65 -19.99 10.70
CA GLY A 244 20.07 -21.33 10.66
C GLY A 244 18.59 -21.24 10.27
N PRO A 245 18.07 -22.21 9.52
CA PRO A 245 16.68 -22.61 9.61
C PRO A 245 16.54 -23.89 10.46
N ASN A 246 15.43 -23.95 11.21
CA ASN A 246 14.95 -24.95 12.17
C ASN A 246 15.41 -24.77 13.62
#